data_AF-A0A2H0VWV9-F1
#
_entry.id   AF-A0A2H0VWV9-F1
#
_cell.length_a   1.000
_cell.length_b   1.000
_cell.length_c   1.000
_cell.angle_alpha   90.00
_cell.angle_beta   90.00
_cell.angle_gamma   90.00
#
_symmetry.space_group_name_H-M   'P 1'
#
loop_
_entity.id
_entity.type
_entity.pdbx_description
1 polymer ?
#
loop_
_entity_poly.entity_id
_entity_poly.type
_entity_poly.pdbx_seq_one_letter_code
_entity_poly.pdbx_strand_id
1 'polypeptide(L)'
;MIKFLLNLFSPYAHPFEKKVDKFFRQIKSNSDQYKIQKELETLMQKDLVILDLWMEKKYKSYKYMKKSVRRKMYEDVKVLNKEFDQYAESHKVNVAALQEQIESHGLDFPENKKNKLTYIAAIMSYLRPGTHYRYEKAANFGKLLKNPREEKLIGDCNQIVTLYSYMYSRKYPISDLNIKLLPGHVCLHFEGIDIEATNGTFQHYKEHDGVLPITELITTNLLDVVDAEEKVETIDPRTMVKRAQFAYAISSKKDLVKRNLDIAYRNVGITLVKRKEFKSAIYFFEKLGDRDLIKTAYHNATIHYLNAKNYKSASYYARRTGEPELENAVTRGQGVNFYNKKNYKTALTYFQKINDDRMIKACYQGQYSQLAAKIKNVKTIDDARKYRSTYNAMLDLAHKMGNEQAANYVRGILGKM
;
A
#
# COMPACT_ATOMS: atom_id res chain seq x y z
N MET A 1 36.91 -4.59 12.57
CA MET A 1 36.47 -5.85 11.91
C MET A 1 34.94 -6.06 11.97
N ILE A 2 34.30 -6.01 13.15
CA ILE A 2 32.84 -6.22 13.30
C ILE A 2 31.98 -5.20 12.52
N LYS A 3 32.31 -3.90 12.55
CA LYS A 3 31.63 -2.86 11.73
C LYS A 3 31.74 -3.10 10.22
N PHE A 4 32.85 -3.67 9.75
CA PHE A 4 33.07 -3.97 8.33
C PHE A 4 32.21 -5.15 7.88
N LEU A 5 32.17 -6.22 8.68
CA LEU A 5 31.29 -7.39 8.46
C LEU A 5 29.80 -6.99 8.49
N LEU A 6 29.38 -6.18 9.48
CA LEU A 6 28.00 -5.68 9.55
C LEU A 6 27.63 -4.77 8.35
N ASN A 7 28.59 -4.02 7.81
CA ASN A 7 28.38 -3.20 6.61
C ASN A 7 28.33 -4.02 5.32
N LEU A 8 28.94 -5.21 5.28
CA LEU A 8 28.86 -6.12 4.13
C LEU A 8 27.42 -6.60 3.92
N PHE A 9 26.77 -7.06 4.99
CA PHE A 9 25.39 -7.57 4.98
C PHE A 9 24.31 -6.48 5.03
N SER A 10 24.69 -5.22 5.27
CA SER A 10 23.74 -4.11 5.30
C SER A 10 23.09 -3.89 3.91
N PRO A 11 21.76 -3.68 3.82
CA PRO A 11 21.09 -3.40 2.55
C PRO A 11 21.37 -1.98 2.02
N TYR A 12 22.01 -1.13 2.82
CA TYR A 12 22.33 0.25 2.49
C TYR A 12 23.65 0.35 1.74
N ALA A 13 23.68 1.15 0.66
CA ALA A 13 24.88 1.44 -0.12
C ALA A 13 25.72 2.57 0.48
N HIS A 14 25.09 3.50 1.22
CA HIS A 14 25.71 4.65 1.87
C HIS A 14 25.12 4.88 3.27
N PRO A 15 25.87 5.39 4.27
CA PRO A 15 25.35 5.67 5.61
C PRO A 15 24.16 6.65 5.61
N PHE A 16 24.11 7.56 4.63
CA PHE A 16 23.00 8.50 4.50
C PHE A 16 21.69 7.81 4.09
N GLU A 17 21.72 6.74 3.28
CA GLU A 17 20.51 5.94 2.99
C GLU A 17 19.87 5.41 4.29
N LYS A 18 20.67 5.03 5.28
CA LYS A 18 20.16 4.58 6.59
C LYS A 18 19.48 5.71 7.36
N LYS A 19 19.98 6.94 7.25
CA LYS A 19 19.36 8.12 7.87
C LYS A 19 18.01 8.42 7.21
N VAL A 20 17.97 8.40 5.87
CA VAL A 20 16.74 8.60 5.08
C VAL A 20 15.69 7.52 5.39
N ASP A 21 16.08 6.24 5.39
CA ASP A 21 15.17 5.14 5.74
C ASP A 21 14.62 5.26 7.17
N LYS A 22 15.45 5.69 8.13
CA LYS A 22 14.99 5.94 9.51
C LYS A 22 13.92 7.04 9.55
N PHE A 23 14.15 8.15 8.85
CA PHE A 23 13.18 9.24 8.74
C PHE A 23 11.83 8.76 8.19
N PHE A 24 11.81 8.13 7.01
CA PHE A 24 10.57 7.64 6.42
C PHE A 24 9.87 6.57 7.29
N ARG A 25 10.61 5.73 8.03
CA ARG A 25 9.98 4.77 8.97
C ARG A 25 9.29 5.44 10.15
N GLN A 26 9.71 6.64 10.55
CA GLN A 26 9.14 7.37 11.67
C GLN A 26 7.87 8.13 11.31
N ILE A 27 7.63 8.41 10.02
CA ILE A 27 6.42 9.09 9.54
C ILE A 27 5.19 8.19 9.73
N LYS A 28 4.24 8.70 10.51
CA LYS A 28 2.91 8.13 10.79
C LYS A 28 1.82 9.01 10.19
N SER A 29 0.60 8.49 10.12
CA SER A 29 -0.55 9.23 9.57
C SER A 29 -0.95 10.47 10.38
N ASN A 30 -0.55 10.54 11.66
CA ASN A 30 -0.81 11.66 12.56
C ASN A 30 0.46 12.49 12.85
N SER A 31 1.52 12.30 12.05
CA SER A 31 2.73 13.10 12.20
C SER A 31 2.48 14.56 11.81
N ASP A 32 3.13 15.47 12.52
CA ASP A 32 3.08 16.90 12.25
C ASP A 32 3.75 17.22 10.91
N GLN A 33 2.99 17.85 10.00
CA GLN A 33 3.44 18.12 8.64
C GLN A 33 4.62 19.09 8.61
N TYR A 34 4.57 20.16 9.41
CA TYR A 34 5.63 21.16 9.42
C TYR A 34 6.96 20.55 9.87
N LYS A 35 6.95 19.71 10.92
CA LYS A 35 8.13 18.97 11.38
C LYS A 35 8.67 18.02 10.32
N ILE A 36 7.78 17.31 9.60
CA ILE A 36 8.18 16.43 8.50
C ILE A 36 8.85 17.23 7.39
N GLN A 37 8.23 18.33 6.94
CA GLN A 37 8.77 19.15 5.86
C GLN A 37 10.13 19.74 6.23
N LYS A 38 10.30 20.24 7.47
CA LYS A 38 11.57 20.79 7.95
C LYS A 38 12.69 19.74 8.03
N GLU A 39 12.38 18.55 8.53
CA GLU A 39 13.36 17.45 8.57
C GLU A 39 13.68 16.94 7.15
N LEU A 40 12.68 16.87 6.27
CA LEU A 40 12.86 16.49 4.88
C LEU A 40 13.76 17.49 4.14
N GLU A 41 13.51 18.80 4.29
CA GLU A 41 14.35 19.86 3.74
C GLU A 41 15.80 19.73 4.23
N THR A 42 16.01 19.41 5.52
CA THR A 42 17.34 19.16 6.07
C THR A 42 18.03 17.95 5.42
N LEU A 43 17.27 16.91 5.07
CA LEU A 43 17.80 15.74 4.35
C LEU A 43 18.11 16.08 2.88
N MET A 44 17.22 16.82 2.20
CA MET A 44 17.42 17.27 0.82
C MET A 44 18.65 18.18 0.71
N GLN A 45 18.81 19.14 1.63
CA GLN A 45 19.98 20.00 1.71
C GLN A 45 21.27 19.20 1.85
N LYS A 46 21.23 18.12 2.64
CA LYS A 46 22.41 17.31 2.91
C LYS A 46 22.83 16.48 1.69
N ASP A 47 21.89 15.79 1.06
CA ASP A 47 22.16 15.01 -0.16
C ASP A 47 20.85 14.57 -0.85
N LEU A 48 20.29 15.44 -1.68
CA LEU A 48 19.07 15.16 -2.44
C LEU A 48 19.20 13.96 -3.38
N VAL A 49 20.39 13.74 -3.97
CA VAL A 49 20.62 12.63 -4.89
C VAL A 49 20.51 11.28 -4.19
N ILE A 50 21.18 11.11 -3.04
CA ILE A 50 21.08 9.85 -2.29
C ILE A 50 19.67 9.65 -1.73
N LEU A 51 19.00 10.73 -1.32
CA LEU A 51 17.61 10.67 -0.86
C LEU A 51 16.71 10.14 -1.98
N ASP A 52 16.78 10.71 -3.18
CA ASP A 52 15.91 10.35 -4.29
C ASP A 52 16.19 8.93 -4.82
N LEU A 53 17.46 8.56 -5.01
CA LEU A 53 17.83 7.18 -5.38
C LEU A 53 17.38 6.16 -4.35
N TRP A 54 17.43 6.50 -3.06
CA TRP A 54 16.92 5.62 -2.03
C TRP A 54 15.39 5.43 -2.15
N MET A 55 14.66 6.50 -2.45
CA MET A 55 13.21 6.44 -2.69
C MET A 55 12.88 5.60 -3.91
N GLU A 56 13.56 5.80 -5.05
CA GLU A 56 13.35 4.98 -6.24
C GLU A 56 13.58 3.49 -5.95
N LYS A 57 14.70 3.17 -5.28
CA LYS A 57 15.01 1.79 -4.86
C LYS A 57 13.94 1.21 -3.94
N LYS A 58 13.39 2.01 -3.02
CA LYS A 58 12.44 1.53 -2.00
C LYS A 58 11.00 1.42 -2.53
N TYR A 59 10.61 2.30 -3.45
CA TYR A 59 9.21 2.56 -3.79
C TYR A 59 8.87 2.36 -5.27
N LYS A 60 9.86 2.46 -6.18
CA LYS A 60 9.70 2.12 -7.60
C LYS A 60 10.17 0.70 -7.93
N SER A 61 10.96 0.07 -7.05
CA SER A 61 11.37 -1.35 -7.14
C SER A 61 12.06 -1.74 -8.46
N TYR A 62 12.88 -0.84 -9.01
CA TYR A 62 13.67 -1.13 -10.20
C TYR A 62 14.71 -2.24 -9.95
N LYS A 63 14.72 -3.28 -10.80
CA LYS A 63 15.62 -4.43 -10.64
C LYS A 63 17.11 -4.08 -10.75
N TYR A 64 17.45 -3.03 -11.49
CA TYR A 64 18.84 -2.61 -11.67
C TYR A 64 19.44 -1.97 -10.41
N MET A 65 18.61 -1.54 -9.44
CA MET A 65 19.03 -0.78 -8.25
C MET A 65 19.71 -1.65 -7.16
N LYS A 66 20.65 -2.50 -7.56
CA LYS A 66 21.51 -3.29 -6.67
C LYS A 66 22.45 -2.38 -5.87
N LYS A 67 22.94 -2.87 -4.73
CA LYS A 67 23.84 -2.11 -3.83
C LYS A 67 25.12 -1.63 -4.54
N SER A 68 25.71 -2.45 -5.40
CA SER A 68 26.89 -2.10 -6.19
C SER A 68 26.59 -0.98 -7.20
N VAL A 69 25.47 -1.07 -7.91
CA VAL A 69 25.04 -0.06 -8.89
C VAL A 69 24.83 1.29 -8.23
N ARG A 70 24.13 1.34 -7.08
CA ARG A 70 23.95 2.60 -6.34
C ARG A 70 25.28 3.19 -5.84
N ARG A 71 26.23 2.35 -5.41
CA ARG A 71 27.58 2.83 -5.04
C ARG A 71 28.29 3.48 -6.21
N LYS A 72 28.23 2.85 -7.39
CA LYS A 72 28.80 3.41 -8.62
C LYS A 72 28.13 4.74 -8.98
N MET A 73 26.80 4.84 -8.91
CA MET A 73 26.09 6.12 -9.11
C MET A 73 26.56 7.20 -8.12
N TYR A 74 26.80 6.86 -6.85
CA TYR A 74 27.34 7.83 -5.88
C TYR A 74 28.79 8.25 -6.18
N GLU A 75 29.58 7.40 -6.83
CA GLU A 75 30.91 7.74 -7.33
C GLU A 75 30.81 8.64 -8.57
N ASP A 76 29.91 8.30 -9.49
CA ASP A 76 29.66 9.07 -10.71
C ASP A 76 29.16 10.48 -10.40
N VAL A 77 28.32 10.64 -9.37
CA VAL A 77 27.87 11.95 -8.87
C VAL A 77 29.04 12.81 -8.38
N LYS A 78 30.10 12.21 -7.81
CA LYS A 78 31.30 12.98 -7.44
C LYS A 78 32.06 13.47 -8.67
N VAL A 79 32.10 12.67 -9.74
CA VAL A 79 32.70 13.06 -11.02
C VAL A 79 31.89 14.19 -11.64
N LEU A 80 30.56 14.04 -11.71
CA LEU A 80 29.63 15.07 -12.16
C LEU A 80 29.81 16.38 -11.39
N ASN A 81 29.90 16.30 -10.06
CA ASN A 81 30.12 17.47 -9.22
C ASN A 81 31.43 18.19 -9.54
N LYS A 82 32.53 17.44 -9.66
CA LYS A 82 33.85 18.01 -9.98
C LYS A 82 33.85 18.66 -11.36
N GLU A 83 33.24 18.02 -12.34
CA GLU A 83 33.14 18.55 -13.70
C GLU A 83 32.30 19.82 -13.75
N PHE A 84 31.13 19.83 -13.10
CA PHE A 84 30.31 21.03 -13.01
C PHE A 84 31.05 22.18 -12.31
N ASP A 85 31.80 21.90 -11.23
CA ASP A 85 32.58 22.95 -10.55
C ASP A 85 33.63 23.56 -11.48
N GLN A 86 34.36 22.71 -12.23
CA GLN A 86 35.32 23.15 -13.25
C GLN A 86 34.64 23.94 -14.38
N TYR A 87 33.46 23.51 -14.81
CA TYR A 87 32.65 24.23 -15.79
C TYR A 87 32.23 25.60 -15.28
N ALA A 88 31.68 25.69 -14.06
CA ALA A 88 31.20 26.94 -13.47
C ALA A 88 32.35 27.93 -13.19
N GLU A 89 33.56 27.45 -12.90
CA GLU A 89 34.75 28.29 -12.75
C GLU A 89 35.26 28.85 -14.10
N SER A 90 35.23 28.02 -15.15
CA SER A 90 35.71 28.38 -16.49
C SER A 90 34.71 29.19 -17.31
N HIS A 91 33.41 28.96 -17.12
CA HIS A 91 32.32 29.62 -17.85
C HIS A 91 31.64 30.65 -16.96
N LYS A 92 32.31 31.79 -16.76
CA LYS A 92 31.72 32.89 -15.99
C LYS A 92 30.52 33.46 -16.72
N VAL A 93 29.36 33.42 -16.06
CA VAL A 93 28.13 34.04 -16.57
C VAL A 93 28.28 35.56 -16.56
N ASN A 94 27.98 36.20 -17.69
CA ASN A 94 27.90 37.65 -17.77
C ASN A 94 26.62 38.14 -17.10
N VAL A 95 26.76 38.86 -15.99
CA VAL A 95 25.62 39.34 -15.18
C VAL A 95 24.72 40.30 -15.96
N ALA A 96 25.30 41.19 -16.77
CA ALA A 96 24.51 42.14 -17.58
C ALA A 96 23.66 41.40 -18.62
N ALA A 97 24.23 40.40 -19.29
CA ALA A 97 23.50 39.57 -20.25
C ALA A 97 22.42 38.71 -19.55
N LEU A 98 22.71 38.21 -18.34
CA LEU A 98 21.73 37.48 -17.54
C LEU A 98 20.55 38.37 -17.12
N GLN A 99 20.85 39.60 -16.69
CA GLN A 99 19.84 40.60 -16.33
C GLN A 99 18.95 40.91 -17.53
N GLU A 100 19.54 41.24 -18.69
CA GLU A 100 18.80 41.49 -19.93
C GLU A 100 17.93 40.29 -20.33
N GLN A 101 18.46 39.06 -20.20
CA GLN A 101 17.69 37.84 -20.48
C GLN A 101 16.45 37.72 -19.58
N ILE A 102 16.58 37.98 -18.28
CA ILE A 102 15.46 37.90 -17.33
C ILE A 102 14.45 39.03 -17.61
N GLU A 103 14.92 40.26 -17.78
CA GLU A 103 14.08 41.44 -18.06
C GLU A 103 13.34 41.32 -19.40
N SER A 104 13.91 40.65 -20.40
CA SER A 104 13.23 40.37 -21.67
C SER A 104 12.00 39.48 -21.54
N HIS A 105 11.86 38.73 -20.42
CA HIS A 105 10.67 37.96 -20.08
C HIS A 105 9.67 38.75 -19.21
N GLY A 106 9.89 40.05 -19.01
CA GLY A 106 9.04 40.92 -18.17
C GLY A 106 9.21 40.68 -16.68
N LEU A 107 10.38 40.20 -16.25
CA LEU A 107 10.72 39.90 -14.86
C LEU A 107 11.75 40.89 -14.32
N ASP A 108 11.61 41.29 -13.07
CA ASP A 108 12.62 42.12 -12.40
C ASP A 108 13.86 41.29 -12.05
N PHE A 109 15.05 41.86 -12.24
CA PHE A 109 16.29 41.22 -11.80
C PHE A 109 16.57 41.51 -10.32
N PRO A 110 16.55 40.51 -9.42
CA PRO A 110 16.81 40.71 -8.00
C PRO A 110 18.31 40.90 -7.74
N GLU A 111 18.78 42.15 -7.77
CA GLU A 111 20.19 42.52 -7.62
C GLU A 111 20.84 41.95 -6.33
N ASN A 112 20.07 41.91 -5.23
CA ASN A 112 20.50 41.32 -3.96
C ASN A 112 20.67 39.79 -4.00
N LYS A 113 20.25 39.13 -5.07
CA LYS A 113 20.35 37.67 -5.30
C LYS A 113 21.21 37.32 -6.52
N LYS A 114 21.90 38.28 -7.13
CA LYS A 114 22.68 38.07 -8.36
C LYS A 114 23.64 36.87 -8.34
N ASN A 115 24.29 36.60 -7.20
CA ASN A 115 25.21 35.47 -7.06
C ASN A 115 24.50 34.11 -7.11
N LYS A 116 23.23 34.04 -6.64
CA LYS A 116 22.39 32.84 -6.70
C LYS A 116 21.88 32.62 -8.12
N LEU A 117 21.38 33.68 -8.76
CA LEU A 117 20.96 33.64 -10.17
C LEU A 117 22.09 33.29 -11.14
N THR A 118 23.28 33.86 -10.94
CA THR A 118 24.48 33.52 -11.71
C THR A 118 24.81 32.03 -11.60
N TYR A 119 24.66 31.46 -10.40
CA TYR A 119 24.90 30.03 -10.20
C TYR A 119 23.82 29.16 -10.85
N ILE A 120 22.54 29.56 -10.75
CA ILE A 120 21.43 28.91 -11.46
C ILE A 120 21.68 28.94 -12.98
N ALA A 121 22.08 30.07 -13.53
CA ALA A 121 22.41 30.21 -14.96
C ALA A 121 23.59 29.31 -15.37
N ALA A 122 24.60 29.14 -14.51
CA ALA A 122 25.68 28.19 -14.76
C ALA A 122 25.19 26.74 -14.80
N ILE A 123 24.30 26.35 -13.87
CA ILE A 123 23.64 25.03 -13.88
C ILE A 123 22.85 24.84 -15.18
N MET A 124 22.05 25.84 -15.56
CA MET A 124 21.25 25.84 -16.79
C MET A 124 22.09 25.66 -18.04
N SER A 125 23.22 26.38 -18.14
CA SER A 125 24.12 26.29 -19.27
C SER A 125 24.79 24.92 -19.35
N TYR A 126 25.22 24.37 -18.21
CA TYR A 126 25.85 23.05 -18.15
C TYR A 126 24.88 21.92 -18.56
N LEU A 127 23.64 21.99 -18.06
CA LEU A 127 22.58 21.01 -18.29
C LEU A 127 21.66 21.36 -19.47
N ARG A 128 22.07 22.28 -20.36
CA ARG A 128 21.30 22.60 -21.56
C ARG A 128 21.19 21.36 -22.47
N PRO A 129 20.00 21.02 -23.00
CA PRO A 129 19.88 19.88 -23.90
C PRO A 129 20.83 19.96 -25.10
N GLY A 130 21.40 18.82 -25.46
CA GLY A 130 22.31 18.69 -26.60
C GLY A 130 23.77 18.60 -26.20
N THR A 131 24.18 19.21 -25.08
CA THR A 131 25.54 19.11 -24.54
C THR A 131 25.69 17.84 -23.70
N HIS A 132 25.64 17.96 -22.37
CA HIS A 132 25.75 16.88 -21.39
C HIS A 132 24.40 16.21 -21.10
N TYR A 133 23.28 16.88 -21.40
CA TYR A 133 21.94 16.44 -21.05
C TYR A 133 21.07 16.13 -22.28
N ARG A 134 20.17 15.16 -22.13
CA ARG A 134 19.07 14.85 -23.06
C ARG A 134 17.77 14.66 -22.29
N TYR A 135 16.72 15.38 -22.70
CA TYR A 135 15.38 15.17 -22.17
C TYR A 135 14.76 13.88 -22.72
N GLU A 136 14.18 13.08 -21.83
CA GLU A 136 13.45 11.86 -22.16
C GLU A 136 12.31 11.69 -21.16
N LYS A 137 11.07 11.58 -21.67
CA LYS A 137 9.88 11.49 -20.82
C LYS A 137 9.87 10.16 -20.05
N ALA A 138 9.53 10.21 -18.77
CA ALA A 138 9.46 9.06 -17.86
C ALA A 138 10.80 8.35 -17.59
N ALA A 139 11.94 8.98 -17.89
CA ALA A 139 13.25 8.44 -17.58
C ALA A 139 13.49 8.38 -16.05
N ASN A 140 14.02 7.25 -15.57
CA ASN A 140 14.39 7.10 -14.15
C ASN A 140 15.57 8.00 -13.74
N PHE A 141 15.65 8.36 -12.44
CA PHE A 141 16.68 9.26 -11.93
C PHE A 141 18.10 8.71 -12.12
N GLY A 142 18.26 7.38 -12.07
CA GLY A 142 19.56 6.73 -12.27
C GLY A 142 20.23 7.04 -13.62
N LYS A 143 19.45 7.35 -14.67
CA LYS A 143 19.96 7.77 -15.98
C LYS A 143 20.60 9.18 -15.96
N LEU A 144 20.33 10.01 -14.94
CA LEU A 144 20.98 11.31 -14.71
C LEU A 144 22.27 11.24 -13.89
N LEU A 145 22.60 10.06 -13.34
CA LEU A 145 23.70 9.89 -12.38
C LEU A 145 24.82 9.02 -12.96
N LYS A 146 25.09 9.22 -14.25
CA LYS A 146 26.18 8.60 -14.99
C LYS A 146 27.42 9.47 -14.94
N ASN A 147 28.56 8.92 -15.35
CA ASN A 147 29.75 9.72 -15.59
C ASN A 147 29.51 10.58 -16.85
N PRO A 148 29.38 11.91 -16.74
CA PRO A 148 29.10 12.79 -17.90
C PRO A 148 30.22 12.81 -18.94
N ARG A 149 31.41 12.31 -18.60
CA ARG A 149 32.55 12.17 -19.52
C ARG A 149 32.43 10.97 -20.45
N GLU A 150 31.58 10.01 -20.09
CA GLU A 150 31.43 8.75 -20.80
C GLU A 150 30.07 8.66 -21.49
N GLU A 151 29.02 9.17 -20.85
CA GLU A 151 27.64 9.05 -21.32
C GLU A 151 26.86 10.36 -21.09
N LYS A 152 25.86 10.64 -21.95
CA LYS A 152 24.93 11.75 -21.71
C LYS A 152 24.02 11.46 -20.53
N LEU A 153 23.74 12.48 -19.75
CA LEU A 153 22.75 12.47 -18.67
C LEU A 153 21.35 12.48 -19.29
N ILE A 154 20.50 11.53 -18.93
CA ILE A 154 19.14 11.42 -19.48
C ILE A 154 18.14 11.49 -18.34
N GLY A 155 17.11 12.35 -18.46
CA GLY A 155 16.10 12.51 -17.41
C GLY A 155 14.83 13.21 -17.89
N ASP A 156 13.75 13.00 -17.16
CA ASP A 156 12.48 13.69 -17.35
C ASP A 156 12.41 15.04 -16.59
N CYS A 157 11.25 15.70 -16.62
CA CYS A 157 11.04 16.99 -15.98
C CYS A 157 11.25 16.97 -14.45
N ASN A 158 10.73 15.96 -13.76
CA ASN A 158 10.87 15.85 -12.31
C ASN A 158 12.32 15.52 -11.93
N GLN A 159 12.96 14.63 -12.70
CA GLN A 159 14.34 14.21 -12.48
C GLN A 159 15.34 15.34 -12.71
N ILE A 160 15.17 16.12 -13.79
CA ILE A 160 16.10 17.22 -14.08
C ILE A 160 15.94 18.36 -13.07
N VAL A 161 14.72 18.68 -12.62
CA VAL A 161 14.50 19.64 -11.52
C VAL A 161 15.14 19.15 -10.22
N THR A 162 15.13 17.84 -9.97
CA THR A 162 15.85 17.22 -8.83
C THR A 162 17.36 17.44 -8.93
N LEU A 163 17.96 17.24 -10.11
CA LEU A 163 19.39 17.47 -10.31
C LEU A 163 19.78 18.95 -10.17
N TYR A 164 18.97 19.86 -10.72
CA TYR A 164 19.18 21.31 -10.56
C TYR A 164 19.17 21.71 -9.08
N SER A 165 18.17 21.24 -8.35
CA SER A 165 18.00 21.53 -6.92
C SER A 165 19.18 21.00 -6.10
N TYR A 166 19.66 19.80 -6.44
CA TYR A 166 20.86 19.23 -5.83
C TYR A 166 22.12 20.06 -6.12
N MET A 167 22.37 20.43 -7.38
CA MET A 167 23.53 21.24 -7.74
C MET A 167 23.50 22.60 -7.03
N TYR A 168 22.33 23.25 -6.99
CA TYR A 168 22.14 24.50 -6.26
C TYR A 168 22.40 24.34 -4.75
N SER A 169 21.88 23.27 -4.14
CA SER A 169 22.02 23.02 -2.69
C SER A 169 23.46 22.76 -2.24
N ARG A 170 24.38 22.49 -3.17
CA ARG A 170 25.81 22.37 -2.84
C ARG A 170 26.43 23.71 -2.41
N LYS A 171 25.85 24.84 -2.81
CA LYS A 171 26.36 26.18 -2.52
C LYS A 171 25.42 27.04 -1.70
N TYR A 172 24.11 26.87 -1.86
CA TYR A 172 23.09 27.71 -1.23
C TYR A 172 22.02 26.90 -0.50
N PRO A 173 21.20 27.54 0.37
CA PRO A 173 20.06 26.88 1.00
C PRO A 173 19.04 26.39 -0.03
N ILE A 174 18.71 25.10 -0.01
CA ILE A 174 17.70 24.51 -0.91
C ILE A 174 16.31 25.11 -0.70
N SER A 175 16.04 25.64 0.50
CA SER A 175 14.81 26.37 0.82
C SER A 175 14.65 27.72 0.12
N ASP A 176 15.72 28.21 -0.54
CA ASP A 176 15.57 29.32 -1.47
C ASP A 176 14.73 28.95 -2.70
N LEU A 177 14.68 27.66 -3.02
CA LEU A 177 14.01 27.13 -4.20
C LEU A 177 12.56 26.75 -3.85
N ASN A 178 11.71 26.87 -4.86
CA ASN A 178 10.36 26.33 -4.87
C ASN A 178 10.17 25.52 -6.16
N ILE A 179 9.10 24.75 -6.25
CA ILE A 179 8.64 24.22 -7.53
C ILE A 179 7.38 24.97 -7.96
N LYS A 180 7.20 25.18 -9.25
CA LYS A 180 5.92 25.63 -9.81
C LYS A 180 5.29 24.46 -10.56
N LEU A 181 4.06 24.12 -10.17
CA LEU A 181 3.29 23.07 -10.82
C LEU A 181 2.56 23.67 -12.03
N LEU A 182 2.87 23.14 -13.20
CA LEU A 182 2.23 23.47 -14.47
C LEU A 182 1.39 22.27 -14.94
N PRO A 183 0.43 22.46 -15.84
CA PRO A 183 -0.32 21.35 -16.43
C PRO A 183 0.61 20.28 -17.04
N GLY A 184 0.71 19.12 -16.39
CA GLY A 184 1.54 17.98 -16.83
C GLY A 184 3.05 18.17 -16.72
N HIS A 185 3.52 19.21 -16.02
CA HIS A 185 4.94 19.57 -15.96
C HIS A 185 5.31 20.24 -14.63
N VAL A 186 6.59 20.18 -14.25
CA VAL A 186 7.12 20.92 -13.09
C VAL A 186 8.36 21.71 -13.52
N CYS A 187 8.42 22.97 -13.12
CA CYS A 187 9.63 23.78 -13.27
C CYS A 187 10.16 24.20 -11.89
N LEU A 188 11.44 24.56 -11.85
CA LEU A 188 12.03 25.15 -10.66
C LEU A 188 11.64 26.64 -10.59
N HIS A 189 11.49 27.17 -9.38
CA HIS A 189 11.09 28.56 -9.15
C HIS A 189 12.01 29.21 -8.12
N PHE A 190 12.46 30.43 -8.41
CA PHE A 190 13.32 31.21 -7.54
C PHE A 190 12.96 32.70 -7.62
N GLU A 191 12.53 33.29 -6.51
CA GLU A 191 12.28 34.75 -6.38
C GLU A 191 11.43 35.34 -7.53
N GLY A 192 10.33 34.68 -7.92
CA GLY A 192 9.45 35.15 -9.00
C GLY A 192 9.84 34.67 -10.41
N ILE A 193 11.03 34.08 -10.57
CA ILE A 193 11.57 33.63 -11.85
C ILE A 193 11.38 32.11 -11.98
N ASP A 194 10.82 31.67 -13.10
CA ASP A 194 10.69 30.25 -13.41
C ASP A 194 11.91 29.78 -14.22
N ILE A 195 12.43 28.61 -13.87
CA ILE A 195 13.53 27.96 -14.57
C ILE A 195 12.99 26.69 -15.23
N GLU A 196 12.87 26.74 -16.55
CA GLU A 196 12.50 25.59 -17.38
C GLU A 196 13.72 24.68 -17.53
N ALA A 197 13.85 23.74 -16.59
CA ALA A 197 15.01 22.88 -16.50
C ALA A 197 15.12 21.89 -17.68
N THR A 198 14.02 21.61 -18.39
CA THR A 198 14.04 20.68 -19.54
C THR A 198 14.68 21.27 -20.80
N ASN A 199 14.73 22.60 -20.92
CA ASN A 199 15.38 23.29 -22.04
C ASN A 199 16.47 24.30 -21.62
N GLY A 200 16.62 24.55 -20.32
CA GLY A 200 17.62 25.46 -19.77
C GLY A 200 17.33 26.93 -20.06
N THR A 201 16.06 27.36 -19.91
CA THR A 201 15.64 28.76 -20.13
C THR A 201 14.93 29.35 -18.90
N PHE A 202 14.96 30.68 -18.79
CA PHE A 202 14.10 31.41 -17.86
C PHE A 202 12.74 31.62 -18.49
N GLN A 203 11.69 31.58 -17.68
CA GLN A 203 10.30 31.73 -18.12
C GLN A 203 9.51 32.54 -17.09
N HIS A 204 8.35 33.03 -17.52
CA HIS A 204 7.34 33.63 -16.66
C HIS A 204 5.98 33.01 -16.93
N TYR A 205 5.76 31.80 -16.41
CA TYR A 205 4.52 31.06 -16.64
C TYR A 205 3.37 31.69 -15.85
N LYS A 206 2.37 32.20 -16.57
CA LYS A 206 1.15 32.81 -16.00
C LYS A 206 0.12 31.77 -15.56
N GLU A 207 -0.04 30.70 -16.32
CA GLU A 207 -0.96 29.60 -16.01
C GLU A 207 -0.25 28.53 -15.18
N HIS A 208 -0.70 28.31 -13.95
CA HIS A 208 -0.10 27.33 -13.04
C HIS A 208 -1.06 26.89 -11.93
N ASP A 209 -0.83 25.70 -11.39
CA ASP A 209 -1.59 25.16 -10.24
C ASP A 209 -1.08 25.69 -8.88
N GLY A 210 0.11 26.29 -8.88
CA GLY A 210 0.69 26.98 -7.73
C GLY A 210 2.21 26.86 -7.65
N VAL A 211 2.80 27.78 -6.90
CA VAL A 211 4.19 27.70 -6.43
C VAL A 211 4.20 27.05 -5.05
N LEU A 212 4.99 26.00 -4.88
CA LEU A 212 5.03 25.19 -3.67
C LEU A 212 6.46 25.02 -3.16
N PRO A 213 6.64 24.77 -1.85
CA PRO A 213 7.95 24.53 -1.27
C PRO A 213 8.72 23.43 -1.99
N ILE A 214 10.05 23.53 -2.04
CA ILE A 214 10.90 22.54 -2.72
C ILE A 214 10.67 21.09 -2.26
N THR A 215 10.22 20.90 -1.02
CA THR A 215 9.89 19.58 -0.47
C THR A 215 8.77 18.86 -1.22
N GLU A 216 7.91 19.56 -1.97
CA GLU A 216 6.89 18.94 -2.82
C GLU A 216 7.49 18.11 -3.96
N LEU A 217 8.73 18.41 -4.38
CA LEU A 217 9.46 17.61 -5.39
C LEU A 217 9.58 16.14 -4.97
N ILE A 218 9.66 15.89 -3.66
CA ILE A 218 9.68 14.53 -3.11
C ILE A 218 8.32 13.85 -3.29
N THR A 219 7.23 14.58 -3.16
CA THR A 219 5.88 14.03 -3.33
C THR A 219 5.56 13.77 -4.79
N THR A 220 6.01 14.64 -5.70
CA THR A 220 5.88 14.41 -7.16
C THR A 220 6.65 13.15 -7.54
N ASN A 221 7.93 13.01 -7.14
CA ASN A 221 8.74 11.81 -7.40
C ASN A 221 8.15 10.53 -6.79
N LEU A 222 7.57 10.62 -5.59
CA LEU A 222 6.92 9.50 -4.92
C LEU A 222 5.63 9.04 -5.58
N LEU A 223 4.90 9.93 -6.25
CA LEU A 223 3.64 9.62 -6.93
C LEU A 223 3.81 9.40 -8.43
N ASP A 224 4.99 9.71 -8.96
CA ASP A 224 5.30 9.54 -10.37
C ASP A 224 5.19 8.09 -10.83
N VAL A 225 4.92 7.95 -12.12
CA VAL A 225 4.90 6.66 -12.80
C VAL A 225 6.31 6.09 -12.92
N VAL A 226 6.40 4.77 -13.02
CA VAL A 226 7.68 4.10 -13.24
C VAL A 226 8.10 4.24 -14.70
N ASP A 227 9.40 4.27 -14.95
CA ASP A 227 9.98 4.21 -16.29
C ASP A 227 9.53 2.92 -16.98
N ALA A 228 8.86 3.05 -18.13
CA ALA A 228 8.26 1.94 -18.86
C ALA A 228 9.30 1.01 -19.52
N GLU A 229 10.51 1.52 -19.76
CA GLU A 229 11.61 0.73 -20.34
C GLU A 229 12.29 -0.15 -19.29
N GLU A 230 12.12 0.17 -18.01
CA GLU A 230 12.80 -0.51 -16.92
C GLU A 230 12.01 -1.72 -16.40
N LYS A 231 12.75 -2.81 -16.13
CA LYS A 231 12.16 -3.98 -15.49
C LYS A 231 11.95 -3.71 -14.01
N VAL A 232 10.69 -3.53 -13.62
CA VAL A 232 10.26 -3.46 -12.22
C VAL A 232 10.02 -4.86 -11.64
N GLU A 233 10.27 -5.02 -10.34
CA GLU A 233 9.70 -6.15 -9.59
C GLU A 233 8.20 -5.92 -9.38
N THR A 234 7.44 -6.98 -9.12
CA THR A 234 6.05 -6.84 -8.70
C THR A 234 6.02 -6.03 -7.40
N ILE A 235 5.57 -4.78 -7.48
CA ILE A 235 5.49 -3.90 -6.33
C ILE A 235 4.40 -4.43 -5.40
N ASP A 236 4.78 -4.73 -4.14
CA ASP A 236 3.80 -5.08 -3.11
C ASP A 236 2.78 -3.93 -3.00
N PRO A 237 1.47 -4.19 -3.13
CA PRO A 237 0.44 -3.16 -2.95
C PRO A 237 0.55 -2.37 -1.64
N ARG A 238 1.12 -2.96 -0.58
CA ARG A 238 1.40 -2.27 0.69
C ARG A 238 2.48 -1.19 0.54
N THR A 239 3.44 -1.38 -0.37
CA THR A 239 4.43 -0.37 -0.74
C THR A 239 3.77 0.82 -1.41
N MET A 240 2.79 0.59 -2.29
CA MET A 240 2.02 1.68 -2.93
C MET A 240 1.24 2.50 -1.90
N VAL A 241 0.58 1.85 -0.94
CA VAL A 241 -0.05 2.56 0.19
C VAL A 241 0.97 3.38 0.97
N LYS A 242 2.15 2.82 1.25
CA LYS A 242 3.17 3.54 2.02
C LYS A 242 3.67 4.78 1.27
N ARG A 243 3.85 4.71 -0.06
CA ARG A 243 4.14 5.88 -0.92
C ARG A 243 3.08 6.96 -0.77
N ALA A 244 1.81 6.58 -0.94
CA ALA A 244 0.71 7.52 -0.85
C ALA A 244 0.57 8.12 0.55
N GLN A 245 0.88 7.36 1.61
CA GLN A 245 0.92 7.88 2.99
C GLN A 245 2.02 8.92 3.19
N PHE A 246 3.20 8.73 2.60
CA PHE A 246 4.27 9.73 2.67
C PHE A 246 3.93 10.98 1.87
N ALA A 247 3.41 10.81 0.66
CA ALA A 247 2.93 11.95 -0.14
C ALA A 247 1.83 12.72 0.63
N TYR A 248 0.90 12.02 1.26
CA TYR A 248 -0.12 12.64 2.12
C TYR A 248 0.48 13.37 3.34
N ALA A 249 1.51 12.81 3.98
CA ALA A 249 2.12 13.43 5.14
C ALA A 249 2.97 14.68 4.79
N ILE A 250 3.64 14.66 3.63
CA ILE A 250 4.55 15.72 3.18
C ILE A 250 3.78 16.83 2.45
N SER A 251 2.87 16.49 1.55
CA SER A 251 2.32 17.46 0.60
C SER A 251 1.35 18.46 1.24
N SER A 252 1.46 19.71 0.82
CA SER A 252 0.55 20.83 1.04
C SER A 252 -0.75 20.69 0.24
N LYS A 253 -0.76 19.96 -0.88
CA LYS A 253 -1.95 19.71 -1.72
C LYS A 253 -2.80 18.55 -1.18
N LYS A 254 -3.26 18.66 0.07
CA LYS A 254 -3.89 17.56 0.85
C LYS A 254 -5.01 16.83 0.12
N ASP A 255 -5.90 17.54 -0.56
CA ASP A 255 -7.04 16.91 -1.25
C ASP A 255 -6.60 15.99 -2.38
N LEU A 256 -5.59 16.40 -3.17
CA LEU A 256 -5.06 15.62 -4.27
C LEU A 256 -4.37 14.34 -3.75
N VAL A 257 -3.47 14.48 -2.79
CA VAL A 257 -2.74 13.34 -2.22
C VAL A 257 -3.64 12.43 -1.38
N LYS A 258 -4.73 12.96 -0.80
CA LYS A 258 -5.76 12.15 -0.12
C LYS A 258 -6.47 11.22 -1.10
N ARG A 259 -6.89 11.72 -2.27
CA ARG A 259 -7.52 10.88 -3.30
C ARG A 259 -6.59 9.73 -3.72
N ASN A 260 -5.31 10.01 -3.92
CA ASN A 260 -4.30 8.98 -4.21
C ASN A 260 -4.16 7.95 -3.07
N LEU A 261 -4.17 8.40 -1.82
CA LEU A 261 -4.12 7.52 -0.65
C LEU A 261 -5.37 6.63 -0.54
N ASP A 262 -6.55 7.19 -0.76
CA ASP A 262 -7.82 6.47 -0.72
C ASP A 262 -7.87 5.39 -1.82
N ILE A 263 -7.42 5.71 -3.04
CA ILE A 263 -7.27 4.76 -4.14
C ILE A 263 -6.27 3.65 -3.77
N ALA A 264 -5.13 3.99 -3.19
CA ALA A 264 -4.13 3.01 -2.77
C ALA A 264 -4.69 2.06 -1.69
N TYR A 265 -5.43 2.58 -0.70
CA TYR A 265 -6.12 1.77 0.31
C TYR A 265 -7.15 0.81 -0.31
N ARG A 266 -7.98 1.30 -1.22
CA ARG A 266 -8.95 0.48 -1.95
C ARG A 266 -8.25 -0.65 -2.71
N ASN A 267 -7.21 -0.34 -3.47
CA ASN A 267 -6.51 -1.31 -4.31
C ASN A 267 -5.80 -2.40 -3.50
N VAL A 268 -5.13 -2.03 -2.40
CA VAL A 268 -4.53 -3.06 -1.51
C VAL A 268 -5.60 -3.90 -0.85
N GLY A 269 -6.71 -3.32 -0.40
CA GLY A 269 -7.80 -4.05 0.24
C GLY A 269 -8.41 -5.08 -0.70
N ILE A 270 -8.74 -4.68 -1.94
CA ILE A 270 -9.25 -5.59 -2.98
C ILE A 270 -8.26 -6.72 -3.27
N THR A 271 -6.97 -6.40 -3.40
CA THR A 271 -5.94 -7.42 -3.64
C THR A 271 -5.86 -8.43 -2.50
N LEU A 272 -5.94 -7.97 -1.25
CA LEU A 272 -5.91 -8.81 -0.07
C LEU A 272 -7.17 -9.69 0.06
N VAL A 273 -8.35 -9.18 -0.31
CA VAL A 273 -9.57 -10.01 -0.41
C VAL A 273 -9.36 -11.15 -1.41
N LYS A 274 -8.83 -10.85 -2.61
CA LYS A 274 -8.54 -11.88 -3.63
C LYS A 274 -7.54 -12.93 -3.13
N ARG A 275 -6.57 -12.52 -2.30
CA ARG A 275 -5.60 -13.41 -1.64
C ARG A 275 -6.14 -14.11 -0.38
N LYS A 276 -7.42 -13.91 -0.03
CA LYS A 276 -8.07 -14.45 1.18
C LYS A 276 -7.44 -13.95 2.49
N GLU A 277 -6.72 -12.83 2.45
CA GLU A 277 -6.13 -12.14 3.61
C GLU A 277 -7.14 -11.16 4.23
N PHE A 278 -8.31 -11.66 4.65
CA PHE A 278 -9.47 -10.83 5.00
C PHE A 278 -9.20 -9.82 6.12
N LYS A 279 -8.53 -10.23 7.21
CA LYS A 279 -8.21 -9.34 8.33
C LYS A 279 -7.42 -8.11 7.88
N SER A 280 -6.42 -8.32 7.00
CA SER A 280 -5.61 -7.23 6.45
C SER A 280 -6.44 -6.36 5.49
N ALA A 281 -7.29 -6.98 4.66
CA ALA A 281 -8.16 -6.23 3.74
C ALA A 281 -9.11 -5.29 4.49
N ILE A 282 -9.78 -5.81 5.52
CA ILE A 282 -10.72 -5.05 6.36
C ILE A 282 -10.01 -3.86 7.02
N TYR A 283 -8.80 -4.06 7.57
CA TYR A 283 -8.01 -2.96 8.13
C TYR A 283 -7.80 -1.81 7.13
N PHE A 284 -7.53 -2.09 5.86
CA PHE A 284 -7.35 -1.04 4.85
C PHE A 284 -8.68 -0.39 4.43
N PHE A 285 -9.77 -1.15 4.36
CA PHE A 285 -11.10 -0.57 4.10
C PHE A 285 -11.60 0.29 5.27
N GLU A 286 -11.26 -0.07 6.51
CA GLU A 286 -11.50 0.78 7.70
C GLU A 286 -10.73 2.09 7.63
N LYS A 287 -9.47 2.07 7.14
CA LYS A 287 -8.71 3.31 6.90
C LYS A 287 -9.32 4.19 5.80
N LEU A 288 -9.94 3.57 4.80
CA LEU A 288 -10.68 4.27 3.75
C LEU A 288 -12.03 4.81 4.25
N GLY A 289 -12.64 4.16 5.26
CA GLY A 289 -13.99 4.49 5.74
C GLY A 289 -15.12 3.94 4.87
N ASP A 290 -14.82 3.00 3.97
CA ASP A 290 -15.77 2.46 2.99
C ASP A 290 -16.55 1.27 3.58
N ARG A 291 -17.74 1.56 4.11
CA ARG A 291 -18.59 0.57 4.80
C ARG A 291 -19.02 -0.58 3.88
N ASP A 292 -19.24 -0.31 2.60
CA ASP A 292 -19.69 -1.31 1.64
C ASP A 292 -18.57 -2.31 1.32
N LEU A 293 -17.33 -1.82 1.14
CA LEU A 293 -16.18 -2.70 0.97
C LEU A 293 -15.87 -3.51 2.25
N ILE A 294 -16.04 -2.93 3.44
CA ILE A 294 -15.91 -3.65 4.71
C ILE A 294 -16.94 -4.78 4.79
N LYS A 295 -18.22 -4.49 4.53
CA LYS A 295 -19.30 -5.48 4.56
C LYS A 295 -19.06 -6.60 3.53
N THR A 296 -18.66 -6.23 2.31
CA THR A 296 -18.30 -7.18 1.25
C THR A 296 -17.13 -8.08 1.67
N ALA A 297 -16.12 -7.54 2.32
CA ALA A 297 -14.99 -8.32 2.83
C ALA A 297 -15.42 -9.32 3.92
N TYR A 298 -16.30 -8.91 4.84
CA TYR A 298 -16.88 -9.81 5.84
C TYR A 298 -17.74 -10.91 5.23
N HIS A 299 -18.56 -10.59 4.24
CA HIS A 299 -19.35 -11.57 3.51
C HIS A 299 -18.44 -12.63 2.84
N ASN A 300 -17.44 -12.17 2.07
CA ASN A 300 -16.49 -13.06 1.39
C ASN A 300 -15.68 -13.93 2.37
N ALA A 301 -15.26 -13.36 3.51
CA ALA A 301 -14.57 -14.10 4.56
C ALA A 301 -15.46 -15.21 5.13
N THR A 302 -16.72 -14.91 5.40
CA THR A 302 -17.68 -15.87 5.92
C THR A 302 -17.86 -17.05 4.97
N ILE A 303 -18.13 -16.80 3.69
CA ILE A 303 -18.29 -17.84 2.67
C ILE A 303 -17.02 -18.69 2.56
N HIS A 304 -15.84 -18.06 2.53
CA HIS A 304 -14.58 -18.78 2.46
C HIS A 304 -14.38 -19.75 3.64
N TYR A 305 -14.55 -19.26 4.87
CA TYR A 305 -14.35 -20.08 6.07
C TYR A 305 -15.47 -21.11 6.27
N LEU A 306 -16.69 -20.82 5.84
CA LEU A 306 -17.81 -21.76 5.83
C LEU A 306 -17.50 -22.95 4.93
N ASN A 307 -17.05 -22.69 3.69
CA ASN A 307 -16.66 -23.73 2.74
C ASN A 307 -15.47 -24.57 3.25
N ALA A 308 -14.53 -23.94 3.98
CA ALA A 308 -13.44 -24.64 4.65
C ALA A 308 -13.85 -25.37 5.94
N LYS A 309 -15.15 -25.37 6.31
CA LYS A 309 -15.70 -25.92 7.57
C LYS A 309 -15.06 -25.33 8.83
N ASN A 310 -14.45 -24.14 8.73
CA ASN A 310 -13.92 -23.37 9.86
C ASN A 310 -15.03 -22.49 10.44
N TYR A 311 -15.98 -23.12 11.13
CA TYR A 311 -17.19 -22.46 11.62
C TYR A 311 -16.92 -21.37 12.65
N LYS A 312 -15.83 -21.47 13.42
CA LYS A 312 -15.43 -20.42 14.38
C LYS A 312 -15.14 -19.10 13.64
N SER A 313 -14.35 -19.18 12.57
CA SER A 313 -14.00 -18.00 11.78
C SER A 313 -15.19 -17.53 10.95
N ALA A 314 -15.94 -18.44 10.33
CA ALA A 314 -17.15 -18.09 9.59
C ALA A 314 -18.18 -17.34 10.45
N SER A 315 -18.45 -17.82 11.67
CA SER A 315 -19.38 -17.15 12.60
C SER A 315 -18.87 -15.78 13.05
N TYR A 316 -17.56 -15.65 13.29
CA TYR A 316 -16.96 -14.36 13.64
C TYR A 316 -17.20 -13.29 12.57
N TYR A 317 -17.06 -13.64 11.29
CA TYR A 317 -17.26 -12.70 10.19
C TYR A 317 -18.75 -12.50 9.86
N ALA A 318 -19.57 -13.54 9.93
CA ALA A 318 -21.01 -13.45 9.63
C ALA A 318 -21.72 -12.43 10.52
N ARG A 319 -21.44 -12.43 11.83
CA ARG A 319 -22.02 -11.46 12.79
C ARG A 319 -21.68 -10.00 12.49
N ARG A 320 -20.66 -9.76 11.67
CA ARG A 320 -20.19 -8.42 11.30
C ARG A 320 -20.71 -7.96 9.94
N THR A 321 -21.38 -8.84 9.17
CA THR A 321 -22.07 -8.42 7.94
C THR A 321 -23.40 -7.76 8.24
N GLY A 322 -24.05 -8.12 9.35
CA GLY A 322 -25.43 -7.74 9.65
C GLY A 322 -26.45 -8.44 8.72
N GLU A 323 -26.08 -9.60 8.15
CA GLU A 323 -26.94 -10.40 7.25
C GLU A 323 -27.40 -11.68 7.97
N PRO A 324 -28.64 -11.72 8.50
CA PRO A 324 -29.14 -12.87 9.27
C PRO A 324 -29.11 -14.18 8.47
N GLU A 325 -29.36 -14.12 7.17
CA GLU A 325 -29.32 -15.28 6.27
C GLU A 325 -27.94 -15.96 6.26
N LEU A 326 -26.88 -15.15 6.28
CA LEU A 326 -25.51 -15.64 6.28
C LEU A 326 -25.13 -16.26 7.63
N GLU A 327 -25.58 -15.65 8.74
CA GLU A 327 -25.44 -16.24 10.07
C GLU A 327 -26.19 -17.58 10.19
N ASN A 328 -27.40 -17.65 9.64
CA ASN A 328 -28.20 -18.87 9.59
C ASN A 328 -27.49 -19.95 8.74
N ALA A 329 -26.89 -19.59 7.62
CA ALA A 329 -26.11 -20.51 6.79
C ALA A 329 -24.92 -21.12 7.55
N VAL A 330 -24.18 -20.31 8.32
CA VAL A 330 -23.09 -20.82 9.17
C VAL A 330 -23.61 -21.75 10.26
N THR A 331 -24.67 -21.35 10.95
CA THR A 331 -25.32 -22.14 12.02
C THR A 331 -25.83 -23.46 11.49
N ARG A 332 -26.46 -23.45 10.32
CA ARG A 332 -26.89 -24.63 9.60
C ARG A 332 -25.72 -25.56 9.26
N GLY A 333 -24.61 -25.01 8.75
CA GLY A 333 -23.39 -25.75 8.46
C GLY A 333 -22.81 -26.47 9.68
N GLN A 334 -22.80 -25.80 10.84
CA GLN A 334 -22.41 -26.41 12.11
C GLN A 334 -23.31 -27.59 12.48
N GLY A 335 -24.64 -27.40 12.38
CA GLY A 335 -25.62 -28.45 12.62
C GLY A 335 -25.38 -29.67 11.72
N VAL A 336 -25.17 -29.45 10.42
CA VAL A 336 -24.88 -30.53 9.45
C VAL A 336 -23.59 -31.28 9.79
N ASN A 337 -22.54 -30.56 10.20
CA ASN A 337 -21.28 -31.19 10.60
C ASN A 337 -21.44 -32.11 11.81
N PHE A 338 -22.21 -31.72 12.83
CA PHE A 338 -22.51 -32.58 13.97
C PHE A 338 -23.44 -33.73 13.60
N TYR A 339 -24.43 -33.48 12.73
CA TYR A 339 -25.34 -34.50 12.22
C TYR A 339 -24.57 -35.62 11.51
N ASN A 340 -23.65 -35.28 10.61
CA ASN A 340 -22.83 -36.24 9.87
C ASN A 340 -21.91 -37.07 10.79
N LYS A 341 -21.53 -36.51 11.94
CA LYS A 341 -20.78 -37.24 12.99
C LYS A 341 -21.69 -38.08 13.91
N LYS A 342 -22.98 -38.22 13.57
CA LYS A 342 -24.02 -38.89 14.36
C LYS A 342 -24.20 -38.30 15.77
N ASN A 343 -23.73 -37.07 16.00
CA ASN A 343 -23.97 -36.33 17.23
C ASN A 343 -25.25 -35.51 17.07
N TYR A 344 -26.37 -36.22 17.04
CA TYR A 344 -27.69 -35.64 16.77
C TYR A 344 -28.17 -34.69 17.87
N LYS A 345 -27.77 -34.93 19.13
CA LYS A 345 -28.12 -34.04 20.25
C LYS A 345 -27.52 -32.65 20.06
N THR A 346 -26.23 -32.57 19.73
CA THR A 346 -25.58 -31.27 19.45
C THR A 346 -26.10 -30.67 18.14
N ALA A 347 -26.27 -31.47 17.09
CA ALA A 347 -26.81 -30.99 15.81
C ALA A 347 -28.20 -30.33 15.98
N LEU A 348 -29.08 -30.96 16.76
CA LEU A 348 -30.41 -30.46 17.08
C LEU A 348 -30.37 -29.03 17.64
N THR A 349 -29.45 -28.75 18.57
CA THR A 349 -29.33 -27.40 19.16
C THR A 349 -29.00 -26.32 18.13
N TYR A 350 -28.29 -26.66 17.05
CA TYR A 350 -27.99 -25.71 15.97
C TYR A 350 -29.19 -25.52 15.05
N PHE A 351 -29.91 -26.58 14.70
CA PHE A 351 -31.09 -26.48 13.83
C PHE A 351 -32.27 -25.78 14.52
N GLN A 352 -32.44 -25.97 15.83
CA GLN A 352 -33.42 -25.23 16.63
C GLN A 352 -33.15 -23.73 16.65
N LYS A 353 -31.88 -23.30 16.70
CA LYS A 353 -31.53 -21.86 16.68
C LYS A 353 -31.98 -21.13 15.43
N ILE A 354 -32.15 -21.86 14.32
CA ILE A 354 -32.55 -21.30 13.02
C ILE A 354 -33.92 -21.79 12.57
N ASN A 355 -34.66 -22.49 13.44
CA ASN A 355 -35.96 -23.09 13.14
C ASN A 355 -35.98 -23.95 11.84
N ASP A 356 -34.92 -24.76 11.61
CA ASP A 356 -34.86 -25.69 10.48
C ASP A 356 -35.61 -27.00 10.84
N ASP A 357 -36.94 -26.95 10.77
CA ASP A 357 -37.86 -28.03 11.16
C ASP A 357 -37.53 -29.38 10.50
N ARG A 358 -37.12 -29.33 9.23
CA ARG A 358 -36.74 -30.53 8.48
C ARG A 358 -35.53 -31.20 9.14
N MET A 359 -34.49 -30.43 9.44
CA MET A 359 -33.28 -30.98 10.07
C MET A 359 -33.48 -31.32 11.55
N ILE A 360 -34.38 -30.62 12.26
CA ILE A 360 -34.82 -30.97 13.61
C ILE A 360 -35.43 -32.38 13.63
N LYS A 361 -36.40 -32.64 12.75
CA LYS A 361 -37.02 -33.97 12.62
C LYS A 361 -35.99 -35.03 12.21
N ALA A 362 -35.07 -34.71 11.30
CA ALA A 362 -33.99 -35.63 10.91
C ALA A 362 -33.08 -35.98 12.12
N CYS A 363 -32.80 -35.03 13.02
CA CYS A 363 -32.04 -35.30 14.24
C CYS A 363 -32.80 -36.23 15.19
N TYR A 364 -34.11 -36.05 15.36
CA TYR A 364 -34.93 -36.97 16.16
C TYR A 364 -34.94 -38.37 15.55
N GLN A 365 -35.03 -38.48 14.23
CA GLN A 365 -34.95 -39.75 13.52
C GLN A 365 -33.58 -40.43 13.71
N GLY A 366 -32.48 -39.68 13.60
CA GLY A 366 -31.14 -40.20 13.87
C GLY A 366 -30.98 -40.74 15.29
N GLN A 367 -31.52 -40.03 16.30
CA GLN A 367 -31.54 -40.50 17.69
C GLN A 367 -32.41 -41.75 17.86
N TYR A 368 -33.59 -41.77 17.24
CA TYR A 368 -34.48 -42.94 17.25
C TYR A 368 -33.77 -44.16 16.67
N SER A 369 -33.10 -44.02 15.52
CA SER A 369 -32.33 -45.10 14.90
C SER A 369 -31.16 -45.59 15.77
N GLN A 370 -30.48 -44.70 16.51
CA GLN A 370 -29.45 -45.09 17.48
C GLN A 370 -30.01 -45.90 18.65
N LEU A 371 -31.19 -45.55 19.14
CA LEU A 371 -31.87 -46.33 20.19
C LEU A 371 -32.37 -47.67 19.64
N ALA A 372 -32.98 -47.68 18.45
CA ALA A 372 -33.42 -48.88 17.77
C ALA A 372 -32.27 -49.88 17.54
N ALA A 373 -31.07 -49.38 17.21
CA ALA A 373 -29.89 -50.23 17.06
C ALA A 373 -29.48 -50.95 18.36
N LYS A 374 -29.68 -50.33 19.53
CA LYS A 374 -29.37 -50.94 20.84
C LYS A 374 -30.28 -52.14 21.15
N ILE A 375 -31.51 -52.11 20.65
CA ILE A 375 -32.52 -53.14 20.88
C ILE A 375 -32.67 -54.12 19.70
N LYS A 376 -31.80 -54.04 18.68
CA LYS A 376 -31.91 -54.83 17.43
C LYS A 376 -31.99 -56.35 17.67
N ASN A 377 -31.36 -56.84 18.74
CA ASN A 377 -31.29 -58.27 19.06
C ASN A 377 -32.29 -58.71 20.13
N VAL A 378 -33.18 -57.83 20.59
CA VAL A 378 -34.22 -58.15 21.58
C VAL A 378 -35.33 -58.93 20.87
N LYS A 379 -35.56 -60.18 21.29
CA LYS A 379 -36.52 -61.10 20.64
C LYS A 379 -37.74 -61.44 21.50
N THR A 380 -37.65 -61.27 22.81
CA THR A 380 -38.69 -61.65 23.77
C THR A 380 -39.19 -60.43 24.55
N ILE A 381 -40.40 -60.52 25.10
CA ILE A 381 -40.98 -59.47 25.96
C ILE A 381 -40.18 -59.32 27.26
N ASP A 382 -39.71 -60.42 27.85
CA ASP A 382 -38.89 -60.38 29.06
C ASP A 382 -37.53 -59.71 28.84
N ASP A 383 -36.91 -59.89 27.66
CA ASP A 383 -35.72 -59.13 27.31
C ASP A 383 -36.03 -57.66 27.02
N ALA A 384 -37.20 -57.38 26.45
CA ALA A 384 -37.62 -56.01 26.17
C ALA A 384 -37.85 -55.19 27.45
N ARG A 385 -38.31 -55.81 28.55
CA ARG A 385 -38.45 -55.16 29.87
C ARG A 385 -37.16 -54.54 30.37
N LYS A 386 -36.00 -55.17 30.10
CA LYS A 386 -34.65 -54.64 30.44
C LYS A 386 -34.32 -53.31 29.72
N TYR A 387 -35.03 -53.01 28.63
CA TYR A 387 -34.85 -51.81 27.81
C TYR A 387 -36.05 -50.85 27.87
N ARG A 388 -36.95 -50.96 28.86
CA ARG A 388 -38.16 -50.12 28.98
C ARG A 388 -37.87 -48.62 28.84
N SER A 389 -36.80 -48.12 29.46
CA SER A 389 -36.37 -46.72 29.34
C SER A 389 -35.98 -46.32 27.91
N THR A 390 -35.39 -47.25 27.15
CA THR A 390 -35.04 -47.05 25.74
C THR A 390 -36.29 -46.96 24.88
N TYR A 391 -37.28 -47.84 25.10
CA TYR A 391 -38.56 -47.77 24.40
C TYR A 391 -39.35 -46.49 24.75
N ASN A 392 -39.37 -46.05 26.01
CA ASN A 392 -39.99 -44.78 26.38
C ASN A 392 -39.34 -43.58 25.65
N ALA A 393 -38.01 -43.55 25.57
CA ALA A 393 -37.29 -42.52 24.83
C ALA A 393 -37.55 -42.59 23.32
N MET A 394 -37.69 -43.80 22.75
CA MET A 394 -38.09 -43.99 21.36
C MET A 394 -39.52 -43.50 21.09
N LEU A 395 -40.47 -43.70 22.01
CA LEU A 395 -41.84 -43.21 21.88
C LEU A 395 -41.89 -41.67 21.87
N ASP A 396 -41.17 -41.02 22.79
CA ASP A 396 -41.04 -39.56 22.82
C ASP A 396 -40.44 -39.01 21.51
N LEU A 397 -39.38 -39.63 21.00
CA LEU A 397 -38.79 -39.25 19.72
C LEU A 397 -39.75 -39.48 18.55
N ALA A 398 -40.56 -40.55 18.55
CA ALA A 398 -41.56 -40.81 17.53
C ALA A 398 -42.63 -39.71 17.46
N HIS A 399 -43.11 -39.25 18.61
CA HIS A 399 -44.01 -38.11 18.69
C HIS A 399 -43.35 -36.82 18.22
N LYS A 400 -42.11 -36.54 18.62
CA LYS A 400 -41.35 -35.35 18.17
C LYS A 400 -41.06 -35.34 16.66
N MET A 401 -40.96 -36.50 16.04
CA MET A 401 -40.87 -36.62 14.58
C MET A 401 -42.23 -36.43 13.88
N GLY A 402 -43.35 -36.62 14.59
CA GLY A 402 -44.68 -36.75 14.01
C GLY A 402 -44.88 -38.08 13.26
N ASN A 403 -44.20 -39.15 13.67
CA ASN A 403 -44.29 -40.47 13.03
C ASN A 403 -45.19 -41.41 13.85
N GLU A 404 -46.49 -41.40 13.56
CA GLU A 404 -47.48 -42.21 14.28
C GLU A 404 -47.28 -43.72 14.10
N GLN A 405 -46.74 -44.18 12.96
CA GLN A 405 -46.44 -45.59 12.77
C GLN A 405 -45.35 -46.06 13.74
N ALA A 406 -44.27 -45.29 13.87
CA ALA A 406 -43.22 -45.57 14.83
C ALA A 406 -43.72 -45.48 16.28
N ALA A 407 -44.58 -44.49 16.58
CA ALA A 407 -45.16 -44.33 17.92
C ALA A 407 -46.05 -45.53 18.28
N ASN A 408 -46.92 -45.96 17.36
CA ASN A 408 -47.81 -47.11 17.56
C ASN A 408 -47.03 -48.42 17.74
N TYR A 409 -45.96 -48.63 16.96
CA TYR A 409 -45.07 -49.78 17.11
C TYR A 409 -44.47 -49.85 18.53
N VAL A 410 -43.86 -48.76 18.99
CA VAL A 410 -43.23 -48.70 20.32
C VAL A 410 -44.26 -48.82 21.43
N ARG A 411 -45.43 -48.17 21.29
CA ARG A 411 -46.54 -48.25 22.25
C ARG A 411 -47.07 -49.67 22.39
N GLY A 412 -47.18 -50.41 21.29
CA GLY A 412 -47.61 -51.81 21.30
C GLY A 412 -46.65 -52.75 22.03
N ILE A 413 -45.35 -52.46 22.02
CA ILE A 413 -44.35 -53.22 22.79
C ILE A 413 -44.44 -52.83 24.27
N LEU A 414 -44.46 -51.54 24.58
CA LEU A 414 -44.58 -51.03 25.96
C LEU A 414 -45.84 -51.52 26.67
N GLY A 415 -46.97 -51.64 25.96
CA GLY A 415 -48.21 -52.17 26.51
C GLY A 415 -48.20 -53.68 26.79
N LYS A 416 -47.23 -54.42 26.25
CA LYS A 416 -47.05 -55.87 26.48
C LYS A 416 -46.01 -56.18 27.55
N MET A 417 -45.19 -55.19 27.97
CA MET A 417 -44.21 -55.31 29.06
C MET A 417 -44.90 -55.23 30.41
#